data_AF-A0A6L9QVS3-F1
#
_entry.id   AF-A0A6L9QVS3-F1
#
_cell.length_a   1.000
_cell.length_b   1.000
_cell.length_c   1.000
_cell.angle_alpha   90.00
_cell.angle_beta   90.00
_cell.angle_gamma   90.00
#
_symmetry.space_group_name_H-M   'P 1'
#
loop_
_entity.id
_entity.type
_entity.pdbx_description
1 polymer ?
#
loop_
_entity_poly.entity_id
_entity_poly.type
_entity_poly.pdbx_seq_one_letter_code
_entity_poly.pdbx_strand_id
1 'polypeptide(L)'
;MSEPTAARKPRKIFVWDVRGQDAGWSGVTDDRDAAMQHVHQILRNGGPDGRGSVRRVALDPLGRVRYVHLGTVTEAWRDEGTGAVVWREG
;
A
#
# COMPACT_ATOMS: atom_id res chain seq x y z
N MET A 1 17.50 -21.45 30.90
CA MET A 1 18.09 -21.54 29.55
C MET A 1 17.24 -20.63 28.67
N SER A 2 17.65 -19.39 28.48
CA SER A 2 16.87 -18.42 27.70
C SER A 2 17.20 -18.64 26.23
N GLU A 3 16.19 -18.93 25.40
CA GLU A 3 16.36 -18.98 23.95
C GLU A 3 16.88 -17.63 23.45
N PRO A 4 17.87 -17.60 22.54
CA PRO A 4 18.22 -16.36 21.88
C PRO A 4 17.00 -15.94 21.06
N THR A 5 16.35 -14.85 21.47
CA THR A 5 15.32 -14.20 20.67
C THR A 5 16.03 -13.73 19.41
N ALA A 6 16.04 -14.56 18.37
CA ALA A 6 16.51 -14.16 17.07
C ALA A 6 15.78 -12.85 16.77
N ALA A 7 16.53 -11.75 16.70
CA ALA A 7 15.97 -10.42 16.53
C ALA A 7 15.08 -10.48 15.28
N ARG A 8 13.76 -10.59 15.49
CA ARG A 8 12.81 -10.77 14.39
C ARG A 8 12.94 -9.50 13.58
N LYS A 9 13.55 -9.58 12.39
CA LYS A 9 13.69 -8.42 11.51
C LYS A 9 12.34 -7.69 11.51
N PRO A 10 12.31 -6.37 11.79
CA PRO A 10 11.06 -5.65 11.83
C PRO A 10 10.31 -5.92 10.53
N ARG A 11 9.13 -6.56 10.62
CA ARG A 11 8.33 -6.84 9.44
C ARG A 11 7.95 -5.48 8.85
N LYS A 12 8.26 -5.28 7.57
CA LYS A 12 7.80 -4.09 6.86
C LYS A 12 6.30 -4.22 6.72
N ILE A 13 5.56 -3.14 6.96
CA ILE A 13 4.11 -3.10 6.79
C ILE A 13 3.83 -2.13 5.66
N PHE A 14 3.04 -2.56 4.71
CA PHE A 14 2.57 -1.77 3.60
C PHE A 14 1.06 -1.63 3.69
N VAL A 15 0.59 -0.39 3.63
CA VAL A 15 -0.82 -0.05 3.49
C VAL A 15 -1.03 0.42 2.07
N TRP A 16 -2.08 -0.06 1.43
CA TRP A 16 -2.48 0.40 0.11
C TRP A 16 -3.93 0.86 0.12
N ASP A 17 -4.23 1.86 -0.69
CA ASP A 17 -5.58 2.33 -0.94
C ASP A 17 -5.77 2.73 -2.39
N VAL A 18 -6.98 2.53 -2.91
CA VAL A 18 -7.43 3.00 -4.23
C VAL A 18 -8.73 3.75 -4.05
N ARG A 19 -8.80 4.96 -4.59
CA ARG A 19 -9.97 5.83 -4.61
C ARG A 19 -10.49 5.90 -6.04
N GLY A 20 -11.78 5.65 -6.22
CA GLY A 20 -12.51 5.92 -7.46
C GLY A 20 -13.84 6.64 -7.17
N GLN A 21 -14.62 6.94 -8.20
CA GLN A 21 -15.91 7.63 -8.06
C GLN A 21 -16.91 6.88 -7.16
N ASP A 22 -16.98 5.55 -7.28
CA ASP A 22 -18.07 4.77 -6.67
C ASP A 22 -17.71 4.10 -5.33
N ALA A 23 -16.41 3.88 -5.05
CA ALA A 23 -15.94 3.27 -3.81
C ALA A 23 -14.43 3.42 -3.60
N GLY A 24 -14.00 3.38 -2.35
CA GLY A 24 -12.60 3.25 -1.95
C GLY A 24 -12.27 1.82 -1.51
N TRP A 25 -11.15 1.29 -1.99
CA TRP A 25 -10.61 -0.01 -1.58
C TRP A 25 -9.32 0.20 -0.81
N SER A 26 -9.05 -0.64 0.20
CA SER A 26 -7.79 -0.57 0.94
C SER A 26 -7.42 -1.91 1.56
N GLY A 27 -6.14 -2.07 1.89
CA GLY A 27 -5.65 -3.25 2.57
C GLY A 27 -4.27 -3.05 3.21
N VAL A 28 -3.82 -4.08 3.92
CA VAL A 28 -2.52 -4.12 4.60
C VAL A 28 -1.83 -5.45 4.30
N THR A 29 -0.53 -5.42 4.02
CA THR A 29 0.28 -6.61 3.77
C THR A 29 1.73 -6.36 4.21
N ASP A 30 2.50 -7.42 4.46
CA ASP A 30 3.96 -7.33 4.68
C ASP A 30 4.78 -7.47 3.39
N ASP A 31 4.10 -7.67 2.25
CA ASP A 31 4.70 -7.77 0.92
C ASP A 31 4.39 -6.51 0.07
N ARG A 32 5.46 -5.82 -0.36
CA ARG A 32 5.37 -4.63 -1.23
C ARG A 32 4.73 -4.95 -2.57
N ASP A 33 5.12 -6.06 -3.18
CA ASP A 33 4.73 -6.37 -4.56
C ASP A 33 3.26 -6.81 -4.59
N ALA A 34 2.82 -7.54 -3.57
CA ALA A 34 1.39 -7.83 -3.37
C ALA A 34 0.56 -6.55 -3.21
N ALA A 35 1.04 -5.56 -2.44
CA ALA A 35 0.35 -4.27 -2.29
C ALA A 35 0.22 -3.53 -3.64
N MET A 36 1.31 -3.49 -4.42
CA MET A 36 1.30 -2.89 -5.76
C MET A 36 0.39 -3.65 -6.73
N GLN A 37 0.36 -4.98 -6.67
CA GLN A 37 -0.49 -5.81 -7.52
C GLN A 37 -1.98 -5.58 -7.24
N HIS A 38 -2.38 -5.46 -5.97
CA HIS A 38 -3.76 -5.13 -5.60
C HIS A 38 -4.18 -3.77 -6.18
N VAL A 39 -3.35 -2.74 -6.00
CA VAL A 39 -3.60 -1.41 -6.58
C VAL A 39 -3.73 -1.49 -8.10
N HIS A 40 -2.82 -2.20 -8.77
CA HIS A 40 -2.86 -2.38 -10.22
C HIS A 40 -4.17 -3.00 -10.69
N GLN A 41 -4.59 -4.11 -10.07
CA GLN A 41 -5.80 -4.84 -10.47
C GLN A 41 -7.06 -3.99 -10.27
N ILE A 42 -7.15 -3.28 -9.16
CA ILE A 42 -8.32 -2.44 -8.86
C ILE A 42 -8.38 -1.25 -9.83
N LEU A 43 -7.26 -0.56 -10.08
CA LEU A 43 -7.23 0.53 -11.05
C LEU A 43 -7.55 0.06 -12.46
N ARG A 44 -7.03 -1.09 -12.87
CA ARG A 44 -7.28 -1.66 -14.21
C ARG A 44 -8.75 -2.03 -14.43
N ASN A 45 -9.43 -2.50 -13.39
CA ASN A 45 -10.83 -2.93 -13.44
C ASN A 45 -11.83 -1.81 -13.06
N GLY A 46 -11.34 -0.70 -12.50
CA GLY A 46 -12.16 0.43 -12.05
C GLY A 46 -12.38 1.50 -13.13
N GLY A 47 -13.07 2.58 -12.75
CA GLY A 47 -13.32 3.74 -13.62
C GLY A 47 -12.06 4.57 -13.95
N PRO A 48 -12.14 5.48 -14.93
CA PRO A 48 -11.00 6.26 -15.44
C PRO A 48 -10.34 7.16 -14.37
N ASP A 49 -11.09 7.62 -13.38
CA ASP A 49 -10.59 8.55 -12.34
C ASP A 49 -9.89 7.85 -11.16
N GLY A 50 -9.61 6.55 -11.29
CA GLY A 50 -8.99 5.77 -10.23
C GLY A 50 -7.59 6.27 -9.87
N ARG A 51 -7.35 6.50 -8.57
CA ARG A 51 -6.03 6.80 -8.01
C ARG A 51 -5.70 5.85 -6.88
N GLY A 52 -4.48 5.32 -6.86
CA GLY A 52 -3.99 4.42 -5.82
C GLY A 52 -2.70 4.90 -5.17
N SER A 53 -2.46 4.46 -3.95
CA SER A 53 -1.20 4.69 -3.25
C SER A 53 -0.76 3.45 -2.48
N VAL A 54 0.55 3.27 -2.36
CA VAL A 54 1.17 2.31 -1.45
C VAL A 54 2.07 3.08 -0.49
N ARG A 55 1.88 2.86 0.81
CA ARG A 55 2.60 3.56 1.89
C ARG A 55 3.26 2.54 2.79
N ARG A 56 4.49 2.82 3.19
CA ARG A 56 5.18 2.06 4.24
C ARG A 56 4.79 2.62 5.59
N VAL A 57 4.45 1.73 6.52
CA VAL A 57 4.06 2.10 7.88
C VAL A 57 4.79 1.23 8.91
N ALA A 58 4.73 1.65 10.17
CA ALA A 58 5.07 0.86 11.34
C ALA A 58 3.88 0.81 12.31
N LEU A 59 3.88 -0.16 13.22
CA LEU A 59 3.05 -0.08 14.42
C LEU A 59 3.58 1.03 15.33
N ASP A 60 2.67 1.71 16.03
CA ASP A 60 3.07 2.70 17.03
C ASP A 60 3.95 2.03 18.11
N PRO A 61 5.16 2.56 18.37
CA PRO A 61 6.11 1.93 19.29
C PRO A 61 5.65 1.99 20.75
N LEU A 62 4.68 2.85 21.08
CA LEU A 62 4.09 2.97 22.42
C LEU A 62 2.86 2.07 22.59
N GLY A 63 2.62 1.12 21.66
CA GLY A 63 1.54 0.13 21.76
C GLY A 63 0.16 0.69 21.45
N ARG A 64 0.05 1.89 20.87
CA ARG A 64 -1.23 2.44 20.43
C ARG A 64 -1.71 1.69 19.19
N VAL A 65 -3.02 1.48 19.06
CA VAL A 65 -3.63 0.83 17.89
C VAL A 65 -3.70 1.82 16.72
N ARG A 66 -2.53 2.18 16.18
CA ARG A 66 -2.42 3.02 14.98
C ARG A 66 -1.17 2.67 14.17
N TYR A 67 -1.26 2.91 12.87
CA TYR A 67 -0.11 2.89 11.98
C TYR A 67 0.59 4.25 11.96
N VAL A 68 1.91 4.25 12.10
CA VAL A 68 2.77 5.41 11.90
C VAL A 68 3.25 5.39 10.46
N HIS A 69 2.94 6.44 9.71
CA HIS A 69 3.41 6.60 8.33
C HIS A 69 4.92 6.80 8.31
N LEU A 70 5.62 5.95 7.55
CA LEU A 70 7.08 6.05 7.38
C LEU A 70 7.48 6.65 6.03
N GLY A 71 6.59 6.61 5.03
CA GLY A 71 6.81 7.18 3.71
C GLY A 71 5.87 6.60 2.65
N THR A 72 5.68 7.33 1.56
CA THR A 72 5.01 6.83 0.37
C THR A 72 6.00 5.98 -0.42
N VAL A 73 5.56 4.80 -0.85
CA VAL A 73 6.35 3.91 -1.70
C VAL A 73 6.13 4.27 -3.16
N THR A 74 4.86 4.43 -3.55
CA THR A 74 4.47 4.78 -4.91
C THR A 74 3.02 5.23 -4.94
N GLU A 75 2.69 5.97 -5.99
CA GLU A 75 1.34 6.36 -6.36
C GLU A 75 1.05 5.84 -7.77
N ALA A 76 -0.23 5.59 -8.05
CA ALA A 76 -0.68 5.14 -9.36
C ALA A 76 -1.99 5.79 -9.77
N TRP A 77 -2.21 5.91 -11.06
CA TRP A 77 -3.50 6.33 -11.62
C TRP A 77 -3.73 5.61 -12.94
N ARG A 78 -4.99 5.57 -13.37
CA ARG A 78 -5.34 5.12 -14.72
C ARG A 78 -5.24 6.31 -15.67
N ASP A 79 -4.47 6.16 -16.75
CA ASP A 79 -4.40 7.14 -17.80
C ASP A 79 -5.68 7.12 -18.63
N GLU A 80 -6.31 8.28 -18.82
CA GLU A 80 -7.60 8.39 -19.51
C GLU A 80 -7.50 8.08 -21.01
N GLY A 81 -6.38 8.44 -21.66
CA GLY A 81 -6.21 8.28 -23.10
C GLY A 81 -5.91 6.84 -23.53
N THR A 82 -5.14 6.11 -22.71
CA THR A 82 -4.66 4.75 -23.01
C THR A 82 -5.35 3.68 -22.19
N GLY A 83 -5.98 4.06 -21.08
CA GLY A 83 -6.51 3.12 -20.09
C GLY A 83 -5.44 2.35 -19.30
N ALA A 84 -4.15 2.68 -19.48
CA ALA A 84 -3.04 2.03 -18.79
C ALA A 84 -2.92 2.52 -17.34
N VAL A 85 -2.39 1.67 -16.46
CA VAL A 85 -2.03 2.07 -15.08
C VAL A 85 -0.62 2.64 -15.10
N VAL A 86 -0.50 3.92 -14.74
CA VAL A 86 0.76 4.65 -14.66
C VAL A 86 1.20 4.71 -13.19
N TRP A 87 2.51 4.58 -12.97
CA TRP A 87 3.12 4.61 -11.64
C TRP A 87 4.06 5.80 -11.50
N ARG A 88 4.09 6.37 -10.30
CA ARG A 88 5.05 7.39 -9.88
C ARG A 88 5.68 6.98 -8.56
N GLU A 89 7.00 7.07 -8.47
CA GLU A 89 7.71 6.87 -7.21
C GLU A 89 7.47 8.07 -6.28
N GLY A 90 7.33 7.77 -4.98
CA GLY A 90 7.06 8.74 -3.93
C GLY A 90 8.32 9.31 -3.28
#